data_AF-A0A5P9EXS1-F1
#
_entry.id   AF-A0A5P9EXS1-F1
#
_cell.length_a   1.000
_cell.length_b   1.000
_cell.length_c   1.000
_cell.angle_alpha   90.00
_cell.angle_beta   90.00
_cell.angle_gamma   90.00
#
_symmetry.space_group_name_H-M   'P 1'
#
loop_
_entity.id
_entity.type
_entity.pdbx_description
1 polymer ?
#
loop_
_entity_poly.entity_id
_entity_poly.type
_entity_poly.pdbx_seq_one_letter_code
_entity_poly.pdbx_strand_id
1 'polypeptide(L)'
;MSEIAIRDLLWEWSRAYPERAGDSVSWPRMSAFSREMVSGNRESPEPINEQRAEMTDAAVLAYLNVVRKRRDQKKAQLEGMIFWLRYYYQWEMPDVCRKAGQSKSWVINMCRVIEGTIEAFVLAQNAA
;
A
#
# COMPACT_ATOMS: atom_id res chain seq x y z
N MET A 1 -19.08 -7.84 6.38
CA MET A 1 -18.03 -7.89 5.33
C MET A 1 -18.17 -6.58 4.57
N SER A 2 -17.11 -5.78 4.42
CA SER A 2 -17.28 -4.51 3.71
C SER A 2 -17.47 -4.76 2.21
N GLU A 3 -18.30 -3.93 1.58
CA GLU A 3 -18.66 -4.00 0.15
C GLU A 3 -17.47 -3.68 -0.78
N ILE A 4 -16.39 -3.12 -0.25
CA ILE A 4 -15.20 -2.76 -1.00
C ILE A 4 -14.07 -3.71 -0.61
N ALA A 5 -13.64 -4.56 -1.55
CA ALA A 5 -12.43 -5.35 -1.38
C ALA A 5 -11.20 -4.43 -1.46
N ILE A 6 -10.91 -3.69 -0.38
CA ILE A 6 -9.86 -2.66 -0.34
C ILE A 6 -8.48 -3.20 -0.74
N ARG A 7 -8.23 -4.49 -0.53
CA ARG A 7 -6.99 -5.14 -1.01
C ARG A 7 -6.90 -5.16 -2.52
N ASP A 8 -7.99 -5.47 -3.20
CA ASP A 8 -8.03 -5.54 -4.66
C ASP A 8 -7.83 -4.14 -5.24
N LEU A 9 -8.46 -3.12 -4.62
CA LEU A 9 -8.23 -1.72 -4.96
C LEU A 9 -6.75 -1.32 -4.81
N LEU A 10 -6.13 -1.67 -3.69
CA LEU A 10 -4.73 -1.33 -3.43
C LEU A 10 -3.78 -2.07 -4.37
N TRP A 11 -4.09 -3.30 -4.75
CA TRP A 11 -3.30 -4.05 -5.71
C TRP A 11 -3.45 -3.48 -7.12
N GLU A 12 -4.67 -3.14 -7.52
CA GLU A 12 -4.94 -2.44 -8.77
C GLU A 12 -4.20 -1.10 -8.84
N TRP A 13 -4.30 -0.27 -7.78
CA TRP A 13 -3.55 0.98 -7.64
C TRP A 13 -2.04 0.77 -7.75
N SER A 14 -1.48 -0.26 -7.09
CA SER A 14 -0.04 -0.55 -7.14
C SER A 14 0.49 -0.86 -8.55
N ARG A 15 -0.38 -1.39 -9.41
CA ARG A 15 -0.09 -1.69 -10.83
C ARG A 15 -0.27 -0.46 -11.71
N ALA A 16 -1.28 0.36 -11.42
CA ALA A 16 -1.60 1.59 -12.14
C ALA A 16 -0.53 2.67 -11.95
N TYR A 17 0.05 2.76 -10.76
CA TYR A 17 1.01 3.81 -10.39
C TYR A 17 2.36 3.24 -9.93
N PRO A 18 3.11 2.55 -10.81
CA PRO A 18 4.39 1.91 -10.48
C PRO A 18 5.50 2.91 -10.08
N GLU A 19 5.31 4.20 -10.39
CA GLU A 19 6.18 5.31 -10.01
C GLU A 19 5.98 5.77 -8.56
N ARG A 20 4.85 5.43 -7.90
CA ARG A 20 4.55 5.82 -6.52
C ARG A 20 5.53 5.23 -5.51
N ALA A 21 6.22 4.16 -5.86
CA ALA A 21 7.29 3.61 -5.03
C ALA A 21 8.61 4.40 -5.07
N GLY A 22 8.81 5.33 -6.02
CA GLY A 22 9.99 6.20 -6.08
C GLY A 22 10.22 6.98 -4.78
N ASP A 23 11.49 7.36 -4.51
CA ASP A 23 12.11 8.12 -3.39
C ASP A 23 11.66 7.86 -1.94
N SER A 24 10.55 7.16 -1.74
CA SER A 24 9.91 6.85 -0.47
C SER A 24 10.56 5.65 0.21
N VAL A 25 11.49 4.98 -0.47
CA VAL A 25 11.93 3.62 -0.17
C VAL A 25 13.39 3.41 -0.59
N SER A 26 14.34 3.60 0.33
CA SER A 26 15.77 3.38 0.10
C SER A 26 16.22 1.91 0.14
N TRP A 27 15.33 0.95 -0.15
CA TRP A 27 15.61 -0.48 0.06
C TRP A 27 15.97 -1.20 -1.26
N PRO A 28 17.12 -1.89 -1.35
CA PRO A 28 17.62 -2.47 -2.60
C PRO A 28 16.64 -3.40 -3.34
N ARG A 29 15.94 -4.30 -2.62
CA ARG A 29 14.95 -5.22 -3.21
C ARG A 29 13.66 -4.53 -3.67
N MET A 30 13.25 -3.47 -2.98
CA MET A 30 12.07 -2.69 -3.34
C MET A 30 12.35 -1.83 -4.59
N SER A 31 13.59 -1.33 -4.71
CA SER A 31 14.04 -0.65 -5.93
C SER A 31 14.10 -1.57 -7.16
N ALA A 32 14.26 -2.89 -6.99
CA ALA A 32 14.28 -3.85 -8.09
C ALA A 32 12.87 -4.13 -8.61
N PHE A 33 11.90 -4.41 -7.74
CA PHE A 33 10.49 -4.57 -8.14
C PHE A 33 9.93 -3.30 -8.78
N SER A 34 10.21 -2.13 -8.21
CA SER A 34 9.80 -0.85 -8.79
C SER A 34 10.43 -0.65 -10.17
N ARG A 35 11.72 -1.01 -10.34
CA ARG A 35 12.37 -0.98 -11.64
C ARG A 35 11.75 -1.95 -12.64
N GLU A 36 11.40 -3.17 -12.24
CA GLU A 36 10.78 -4.18 -13.11
C GLU A 36 9.37 -3.78 -13.57
N MET A 37 8.57 -3.18 -12.67
CA MET A 37 7.24 -2.65 -13.01
C MET A 37 7.34 -1.40 -13.91
N VAL A 38 8.22 -0.46 -13.57
CA VAL A 38 8.43 0.77 -14.37
C VAL A 38 9.08 0.48 -15.72
N SER A 39 9.93 -0.55 -15.82
CA SER A 39 10.57 -0.95 -17.08
C SER A 39 9.64 -1.75 -18.00
N GLY A 40 8.39 -2.00 -17.62
CA GLY A 40 7.44 -2.79 -18.40
C GLY A 40 7.79 -4.29 -18.49
N ASN A 41 8.73 -4.78 -17.68
CA ASN A 41 9.14 -6.19 -17.70
C ASN A 41 8.13 -7.11 -16.98
N ARG A 42 7.12 -6.53 -16.35
CA ARG A 42 6.01 -7.22 -15.69
C ARG A 42 4.70 -6.68 -16.23
N GLU A 43 4.11 -7.36 -17.20
CA GLU A 43 2.76 -7.05 -17.66
C GLU A 43 1.74 -7.47 -16.58
N SER A 44 0.83 -6.55 -16.22
CA SER A 44 -0.32 -6.89 -15.39
C SER A 44 -1.23 -7.83 -16.19
N PRO A 45 -1.58 -9.02 -15.67
CA PRO A 45 -2.48 -9.95 -16.36
C PRO A 45 -3.94 -9.48 -16.39
N GLU A 46 -4.30 -8.45 -15.64
CA GLU A 46 -5.66 -7.91 -15.59
C GLU A 46 -5.70 -6.46 -16.06
N PRO A 47 -6.77 -6.04 -16.78
CA PRO A 47 -7.00 -4.66 -17.15
C PRO A 47 -7.18 -3.79 -15.91
N ILE A 48 -6.50 -2.65 -15.89
CA ILE A 48 -6.58 -1.66 -14.83
C ILE A 48 -7.81 -0.77 -15.10
N ASN A 49 -8.68 -0.59 -14.11
CA ASN A 49 -9.74 0.42 -14.16
C ASN A 49 -9.16 1.75 -13.68
N GLU A 50 -8.82 2.62 -14.63
CA GLU A 50 -8.15 3.90 -14.37
C GLU A 50 -8.93 4.80 -13.39
N GLN A 51 -10.25 4.89 -13.53
CA GLN A 51 -11.10 5.68 -12.63
C GLN A 51 -11.00 5.20 -11.18
N ARG A 52 -11.03 3.87 -10.98
CA ARG A 52 -10.94 3.25 -9.66
C ARG A 52 -9.54 3.43 -9.06
N ALA A 53 -8.51 3.30 -9.89
CA ALA A 53 -7.13 3.50 -9.50
C ALA A 53 -6.89 4.96 -9.06
N GLU A 54 -7.43 5.94 -9.79
CA GLU A 54 -7.28 7.37 -9.48
C GLU A 54 -7.92 7.75 -8.14
N MET A 55 -9.15 7.28 -7.88
CA MET A 55 -9.80 7.50 -6.59
C MET A 55 -9.03 6.83 -5.44
N THR A 56 -8.51 5.62 -5.68
CA THR A 56 -7.69 4.91 -4.70
C THR A 56 -6.37 5.65 -4.44
N ASP A 57 -5.77 6.26 -5.46
CA ASP A 57 -4.54 7.04 -5.35
C ASP A 57 -4.70 8.24 -4.41
N ALA A 58 -5.76 9.02 -4.57
CA ALA A 58 -6.05 10.14 -3.67
C ALA A 58 -6.21 9.68 -2.21
N ALA A 59 -6.89 8.56 -1.97
CA ALA A 59 -7.06 7.99 -0.63
C ALA A 59 -5.73 7.49 -0.04
N VAL A 60 -4.90 6.84 -0.84
CA VAL A 60 -3.56 6.39 -0.44
C VAL A 60 -2.65 7.57 -0.11
N LEU A 61 -2.64 8.63 -0.93
CA LEU A 61 -1.83 9.83 -0.67
C LEU A 61 -2.26 10.52 0.63
N ALA A 62 -3.56 10.64 0.89
CA ALA A 62 -4.09 11.16 2.14
C ALA A 62 -3.62 10.31 3.34
N TYR A 63 -3.73 8.98 3.25
CA TYR A 63 -3.25 8.05 4.26
C TYR A 63 -1.74 8.19 4.53
N LEU A 64 -0.91 8.20 3.49
CA LEU A 64 0.54 8.34 3.63
C LEU A 64 0.92 9.68 4.29
N ASN A 65 0.19 10.75 3.97
CA ASN A 65 0.37 12.05 4.63
C ASN A 65 0.02 12.00 6.13
N VAL A 66 -1.06 11.29 6.50
CA VAL A 66 -1.43 11.08 7.91
C VAL A 66 -0.35 10.30 8.65
N VAL A 67 0.19 9.23 8.06
CA VAL A 67 1.29 8.44 8.65
C VAL A 67 2.52 9.31 8.89
N ARG A 68 2.93 10.12 7.91
CA ARG A 68 4.09 11.04 8.02
C ARG A 68 3.96 12.06 9.16
N LYS A 69 2.73 12.46 9.49
CA LYS A 69 2.44 13.45 10.54
C LYS A 69 2.24 12.86 11.93
N ARG A 70 2.35 11.54 12.12
CA ARG A 70 2.13 10.90 13.43
C ARG A 70 3.21 11.29 14.45
N ARG A 71 2.80 11.41 15.71
CA ARG A 71 3.72 11.71 16.82
C ARG A 71 4.71 10.56 17.10
N ASP A 72 4.24 9.32 17.00
CA ASP A 72 5.09 8.13 17.16
C ASP A 72 5.77 7.79 15.83
N GLN A 73 6.98 8.33 15.64
CA GLN A 73 7.76 8.17 14.43
C GLN A 73 8.20 6.72 14.19
N LYS A 74 8.50 5.96 15.26
CA LYS A 74 8.91 4.56 15.13
C LYS A 74 7.74 3.71 14.63
N LYS A 75 6.55 3.89 15.21
CA LYS A 75 5.33 3.22 14.76
C LYS A 75 4.97 3.62 13.32
N ALA A 76 5.08 4.91 12.98
CA ALA A 76 4.81 5.42 11.64
C ALA A 76 5.74 4.79 10.58
N GLN A 77 7.03 4.64 10.88
CA GLN A 77 7.98 3.97 9.99
C GLN A 77 7.62 2.50 9.76
N LEU A 78 7.24 1.77 10.82
CA LEU A 78 6.80 0.38 10.71
C LEU A 78 5.51 0.23 9.90
N GLU A 79 4.54 1.11 10.13
CA GLU A 79 3.27 1.15 9.41
C GLU A 79 3.47 1.48 7.93
N GLY A 80 4.29 2.49 7.61
CA GLY A 80 4.66 2.80 6.23
C GLY A 80 5.38 1.63 5.54
N MET A 81 6.31 0.97 6.24
CA MET A 81 6.99 -0.21 5.70
C MET A 81 6.00 -1.35 5.42
N ILE A 82 5.08 -1.65 6.33
CA ILE A 82 4.06 -2.68 6.12
C ILE A 82 3.17 -2.31 4.95
N PHE A 83 2.75 -1.03 4.85
CA PHE A 83 1.94 -0.56 3.73
C PHE A 83 2.60 -0.92 2.39
N TRP A 84 3.85 -0.50 2.21
CA TRP A 84 4.59 -0.76 0.98
C TRP A 84 4.76 -2.25 0.74
N LEU A 85 5.28 -3.00 1.73
CA LEU A 85 5.55 -4.43 1.53
C LEU A 85 4.29 -5.22 1.23
N ARG A 86 3.21 -5.01 1.97
CA ARG A 86 2.00 -5.85 1.88
C ARG A 86 1.10 -5.49 0.70
N TYR A 87 0.94 -4.20 0.41
CA TYR A 87 -0.08 -3.73 -0.55
C TYR A 87 0.50 -3.26 -1.87
N TYR A 88 1.71 -2.70 -1.86
CA TYR A 88 2.37 -2.28 -3.10
C TYR A 88 3.20 -3.40 -3.72
N TYR A 89 4.13 -3.96 -2.94
CA TYR A 89 5.01 -5.05 -3.40
C TYR A 89 4.38 -6.44 -3.28
N GLN A 90 3.21 -6.52 -2.64
CA GLN A 90 2.42 -7.74 -2.50
C GLN A 90 3.19 -8.90 -1.83
N TRP A 91 4.08 -8.58 -0.89
CA TRP A 91 4.81 -9.59 -0.13
C TRP A 91 3.87 -10.45 0.72
N GLU A 92 4.25 -11.71 0.84
CA GLU A 92 3.56 -12.67 1.70
C GLU A 92 3.73 -12.32 3.18
N MET A 93 2.69 -12.61 3.97
CA MET A 93 2.63 -12.27 5.39
C MET A 93 3.88 -12.70 6.19
N PRO A 94 4.44 -13.92 6.01
CA PRO A 94 5.66 -14.32 6.72
C PRO A 94 6.87 -13.43 6.41
N ASP A 95 7.01 -12.98 5.18
CA ASP A 95 8.13 -12.12 4.76
C ASP A 95 7.97 -10.69 5.28
N VAL A 96 6.73 -10.18 5.30
CA VAL A 96 6.41 -8.89 5.94
C VAL A 96 6.73 -8.95 7.44
N CYS A 97 6.34 -10.02 8.14
CA CYS A 97 6.65 -10.20 9.56
C CYS A 97 8.15 -10.24 9.83
N ARG A 98 8.89 -11.04 9.05
CA ARG A 98 10.34 -11.17 9.15
C ARG A 98 11.02 -9.82 8.92
N LYS A 99 10.60 -9.07 7.89
CA LYS A 99 11.18 -7.77 7.54
C LYS A 99 10.85 -6.69 8.56
N ALA A 100 9.64 -6.71 9.12
CA ALA A 100 9.22 -5.78 10.16
C ALA A 100 9.83 -6.07 11.54
N GLY A 101 10.34 -7.29 11.77
CA GLY A 101 10.78 -7.73 13.09
C GLY A 101 9.64 -7.76 14.10
N GLN A 102 8.42 -8.04 13.64
CA GLN A 102 7.19 -8.02 14.45
C GLN A 102 6.49 -9.38 14.39
N SER A 103 5.66 -9.66 15.40
CA SER A 103 4.86 -10.88 15.44
C SER A 103 3.75 -10.86 14.37
N LYS A 104 3.32 -12.05 13.92
CA LYS A 104 2.24 -12.20 12.93
C LYS A 104 0.96 -11.49 13.36
N SER A 105 0.56 -11.64 14.63
CA SER A 105 -0.65 -10.98 15.16
C SER A 105 -0.53 -9.46 15.14
N TRP A 106 0.66 -8.92 15.42
CA TRP A 106 0.90 -7.48 15.35
C TRP A 106 0.78 -6.96 13.91
N VAL A 107 1.42 -7.64 12.95
CA VAL A 107 1.34 -7.26 11.53
C VAL A 107 -0.09 -7.36 11.01
N ILE A 108 -0.84 -8.41 11.35
CA ILE A 108 -2.26 -8.54 10.99
C ILE A 108 -3.08 -7.37 11.53
N ASN A 109 -2.88 -6.98 12.78
CA ASN A 109 -3.58 -5.84 13.36
C ASN A 109 -3.18 -4.53 12.68
N MET A 110 -1.91 -4.36 12.32
CA MET A 110 -1.48 -3.20 11.54
C MET A 110 -2.14 -3.19 10.16
N CYS A 111 -2.16 -4.31 9.43
CA CYS A 111 -2.87 -4.43 8.15
C CYS A 111 -4.34 -4.02 8.26
N ARG A 112 -5.05 -4.42 9.32
CA ARG A 112 -6.44 -4.02 9.57
C ARG A 112 -6.58 -2.50 9.77
N VAL A 113 -5.64 -1.88 10.48
CA VAL A 113 -5.62 -0.41 10.66
C VAL A 113 -5.40 0.29 9.33
N ILE A 114 -4.46 -0.19 8.52
CA ILE A 114 -4.16 0.35 7.19
C ILE A 114 -5.38 0.23 6.28
N GLU A 115 -5.93 -0.98 6.15
CA GLU A 115 -7.11 -1.30 5.34
C GLU A 115 -8.30 -0.43 5.73
N GLY A 116 -8.66 -0.40 7.02
CA GLY A 116 -9.81 0.39 7.49
C GLY A 116 -9.61 1.89 7.33
N THR A 117 -8.38 2.40 7.45
CA THR A 117 -8.12 3.84 7.28
C THR A 117 -8.24 4.26 5.82
N ILE A 118 -7.69 3.49 4.89
CA ILE A 118 -7.77 3.81 3.46
C ILE A 118 -9.20 3.62 2.96
N GLU A 119 -9.88 2.56 3.39
CA GLU A 119 -11.30 2.34 3.09
C GLU A 119 -12.16 3.53 3.54
N ALA A 120 -11.94 4.04 4.75
CA ALA A 120 -12.64 5.23 5.24
C ALA A 120 -12.40 6.46 4.34
N PHE A 121 -11.18 6.66 3.82
CA PHE A 121 -10.91 7.75 2.87
C PHE A 121 -11.55 7.54 1.51
N VAL A 122 -11.59 6.31 0.99
CA VAL A 122 -12.29 5.99 -0.27
C VAL A 122 -13.78 6.27 -0.12
N LEU A 123 -14.41 5.83 0.98
CA LEU A 123 -15.82 6.07 1.25
C LEU A 123 -16.12 7.57 1.42
N ALA A 124 -15.26 8.31 2.13
CA ALA A 124 -15.43 9.75 2.31
C ALA A 124 -15.35 10.53 0.99
N GLN A 125 -14.46 10.13 0.07
CA GLN A 125 -14.37 10.74 -1.26
C GLN A 125 -15.58 10.42 -2.14
N ASN A 126 -16.13 9.21 -2.07
CA ASN A 126 -17.33 8.83 -2.81
C ASN A 126 -18.60 9.56 -2.35
N ALA A 127 -18.63 9.98 -1.08
CA ALA A 127 -19.77 10.68 -0.51
C ALA A 127 -19.74 12.20 -0.77
N ALA A 128 -18.58 12.74 -1.20
CA ALA A 128 -18.36 14.17 -1.46
C ALA A 128 -18.59 14.50 -2.93
#